data_AF-A0A7R9Z0X1-F1
#
_entry.id   AF-A0A7R9Z0X1-F1
#
_cell.length_a   1.000
_cell.length_b   1.000
_cell.length_c   1.000
_cell.angle_alpha   90.00
_cell.angle_beta   90.00
_cell.angle_gamma   90.00
#
_symmetry.space_group_name_H-M   'P 1'
#
loop_
_entity.id
_entity.type
_entity.pdbx_description
1 polymer ?
#
loop_
_entity_poly.entity_id
_entity_poly.type
_entity_poly.pdbx_seq_one_letter_code
_entity_poly.pdbx_strand_id
1 'polypeptide(L)'
;AAASTDVPNGIRQLLEKKEGIFRKHMMGKRVNFACRSVISPDPYIGTNEIGVPLHFAKTLTYPCPVTPRNEERMRELVERGPDKYPGARWVEWPNGMRVELG
;
A
#
# COMPACT_ATOMS: atom_id res chain seq x y z
N ALA A 1 8.15 -25.73 37.45
CA ALA A 1 8.93 -24.58 36.93
C ALA A 1 9.86 -25.10 35.84
N ALA A 2 9.41 -25.10 34.58
CA ALA A 2 10.25 -25.46 33.44
C ALA A 2 10.92 -24.17 32.95
N ALA A 3 12.19 -23.99 33.26
CA ALA A 3 12.98 -22.88 32.75
C ALA A 3 13.16 -23.09 31.24
N SER A 4 12.54 -22.22 30.42
CA SER A 4 12.93 -22.05 29.02
C SER A 4 14.33 -21.46 29.01
N THR A 5 15.34 -22.32 28.89
CA THR A 5 16.68 -21.87 28.52
C THR A 5 16.62 -21.38 27.07
N ASP A 6 16.27 -20.11 26.89
CA ASP A 6 16.45 -19.39 25.63
C ASP A 6 17.95 -19.23 25.39
N VAL A 7 18.57 -20.28 24.84
CA VAL A 7 19.94 -20.19 24.33
C VAL A 7 19.93 -19.09 23.25
N PRO A 8 20.70 -18.01 23.39
CA PRO A 8 20.72 -16.97 22.38
C PRO A 8 21.15 -17.59 21.05
N ASN A 9 20.28 -17.50 20.04
CA ASN A 9 20.58 -18.01 18.71
C ASN A 9 21.89 -17.37 18.22
N GLY A 10 22.85 -18.19 17.82
CA GLY A 10 24.09 -17.69 17.24
C GLY A 10 23.82 -16.81 16.02
N ILE A 11 24.67 -15.82 15.75
CA ILE A 11 24.49 -14.84 14.66
C ILE A 11 24.30 -15.54 13.31
N ARG A 12 25.04 -16.63 13.06
CA ARG A 12 24.89 -17.46 11.85
C ARG A 12 23.46 -18.02 11.70
N GLN A 13 22.85 -18.41 12.82
CA GLN A 13 21.51 -18.98 12.85
C GLN A 13 20.42 -17.91 12.60
N LEU A 14 20.67 -16.66 12.99
CA LEU A 14 19.80 -15.52 12.68
C LEU A 14 19.84 -15.13 11.20
N LEU A 15 20.98 -15.33 10.53
CA LEU A 15 21.20 -14.96 9.14
C LEU A 15 20.74 -16.04 8.15
N GLU A 16 21.11 -17.31 8.37
CA GLU A 16 21.03 -18.37 7.35
C GLU A 16 19.70 -19.15 7.34
N LYS A 17 18.93 -19.10 8.43
CA LYS A 17 17.67 -19.86 8.53
C LYS A 17 16.63 -19.40 7.50
N LYS A 18 15.64 -20.27 7.24
CA LYS A 18 14.45 -19.94 6.42
C LYS A 18 13.70 -18.71 6.96
N GLU A 19 13.60 -18.59 8.28
CA GLU A 19 13.06 -17.42 9.00
C GLU A 19 14.14 -16.36 9.31
N GLY A 20 15.36 -16.53 8.78
CA GLY A 20 16.48 -15.63 9.01
C GLY A 20 16.38 -14.33 8.19
N ILE A 21 17.24 -13.37 8.51
CA ILE A 21 17.20 -12.01 7.95
C ILE A 21 17.31 -12.03 6.41
N PHE A 22 18.22 -12.83 5.86
CA PHE A 22 18.45 -12.86 4.42
C PHE A 22 17.20 -13.30 3.64
N ARG A 23 16.55 -14.39 4.05
CA ARG A 23 15.39 -14.92 3.32
C ARG A 23 14.09 -14.18 3.63
N LYS A 24 13.86 -13.80 4.90
CA LYS A 24 12.60 -13.21 5.35
C LYS A 24 12.50 -11.69 5.19
N HIS A 25 13.63 -10.99 5.15
CA HIS A 25 13.65 -9.51 5.14
C HIS A 25 14.37 -8.92 3.94
N MET A 26 15.47 -9.53 3.47
CA MET A 26 16.23 -9.02 2.32
C MET A 26 15.77 -9.60 0.97
N MET A 27 15.54 -10.91 0.87
CA MET A 27 15.12 -11.55 -0.40
C MET A 27 13.62 -11.41 -0.68
N GLY A 28 12.77 -11.46 0.36
CA GLY A 28 11.33 -11.32 0.20
C GLY A 28 10.71 -10.59 1.38
N LYS A 29 10.32 -9.33 1.19
CA LYS A 29 9.66 -8.50 2.20
C LYS A 29 8.19 -8.29 1.84
N ARG A 30 7.33 -8.13 2.85
CA ARG A 30 5.96 -7.66 2.64
C ARG A 30 5.98 -6.21 2.14
N VAL A 31 5.23 -5.96 1.08
CA VAL A 31 5.14 -4.65 0.43
C VAL A 31 3.86 -3.92 0.84
N ASN A 32 3.93 -2.60 0.83
CA ASN A 32 2.75 -1.74 1.01
C ASN A 32 2.07 -1.51 -0.36
N PHE A 33 0.85 -0.98 -0.35
CA PHE A 33 0.07 -0.65 -1.56
C PHE A 33 -0.21 -1.85 -2.49
N ALA A 34 -0.51 -3.01 -1.92
CA ALA A 34 -0.91 -4.20 -2.67
C ALA A 34 -2.29 -4.70 -2.20
N CYS A 35 -3.07 -5.27 -3.13
CA CYS A 35 -4.35 -5.92 -2.85
C CYS A 35 -4.43 -7.29 -3.53
N ARG A 36 -5.30 -8.18 -3.02
CA ARG A 36 -5.58 -9.50 -3.58
C ARG A 36 -7.08 -9.77 -3.50
N SER A 37 -7.67 -10.35 -4.55
CA SER A 37 -9.07 -10.79 -4.59
C SER A 37 -9.24 -12.06 -5.41
N VAL A 38 -10.47 -12.59 -5.43
CA VAL A 38 -10.88 -13.71 -6.27
C VAL A 38 -11.22 -13.18 -7.67
N ILE A 39 -10.78 -13.91 -8.70
CA ILE A 39 -11.03 -13.56 -10.10
C ILE A 39 -12.42 -14.05 -10.56
N SER A 40 -13.06 -13.29 -11.43
CA SER A 40 -14.31 -13.68 -12.11
C SER A 40 -14.21 -13.29 -13.59
N PRO A 41 -14.73 -14.12 -14.52
CA PRO A 41 -14.68 -13.79 -15.94
C PRO A 41 -15.69 -12.69 -16.27
N ASP A 42 -15.27 -11.69 -17.05
CA ASP A 42 -16.13 -10.63 -17.60
C ASP A 42 -15.83 -10.46 -19.10
N PRO A 43 -16.78 -10.69 -20.01
CA PRO A 43 -16.57 -10.54 -21.45
C PRO A 43 -16.60 -9.09 -21.96
N TYR A 44 -17.02 -8.13 -21.14
CA TYR A 44 -17.13 -6.72 -21.53
C TYR A 44 -15.84 -5.92 -21.33
N ILE A 45 -14.84 -6.48 -20.65
CA ILE A 45 -13.58 -5.82 -20.36
C ILE A 45 -12.55 -6.05 -21.48
N GLY A 46 -11.78 -5.01 -21.82
CA GLY A 46 -10.70 -5.13 -22.79
C GLY A 46 -9.58 -6.08 -22.31
N THR A 47 -8.79 -6.62 -23.24
CA THR A 47 -7.64 -7.49 -22.90
C THR A 47 -6.56 -6.80 -22.07
N ASN A 48 -6.52 -5.46 -22.09
CA ASN A 48 -5.55 -4.64 -21.36
C ASN A 48 -6.14 -4.02 -20.08
N GLU A 49 -7.38 -4.37 -19.72
CA GLU A 49 -8.11 -3.77 -18.61
C GLU A 49 -8.36 -4.79 -17.50
N ILE A 50 -8.52 -4.30 -16.28
CA ILE A 50 -8.87 -5.15 -15.13
C ILE A 50 -9.92 -4.47 -14.25
N GLY A 51 -10.92 -5.25 -13.82
CA GLY A 51 -11.93 -4.78 -12.89
C GLY A 51 -11.36 -4.66 -11.48
N VAL A 52 -11.45 -3.46 -10.89
CA VAL A 52 -11.01 -3.21 -9.51
C VAL A 52 -12.24 -2.88 -8.65
N PRO A 53 -12.49 -3.61 -7.55
CA PRO A 53 -13.56 -3.30 -6.62
C PRO A 53 -13.44 -1.90 -6.01
N LEU A 54 -14.58 -1.22 -5.81
CA LEU A 54 -14.65 0.12 -5.21
C LEU A 54 -13.97 0.20 -3.84
N HIS A 55 -14.04 -0.85 -3.04
CA HIS A 55 -13.37 -0.90 -1.74
C HIS A 55 -11.85 -0.73 -1.88
N PHE A 56 -11.23 -1.41 -2.86
CA PHE A 56 -9.78 -1.29 -3.09
C PHE A 56 -9.41 0.08 -3.65
N ALA A 57 -10.23 0.61 -4.56
CA ALA A 57 -10.00 1.93 -5.15
C ALA A 57 -10.06 3.07 -4.13
N LYS A 58 -10.80 2.92 -3.02
CA LYS A 58 -10.81 3.89 -1.92
C LYS A 58 -9.59 3.78 -1.00
N THR A 59 -9.10 2.56 -0.76
CA THR A 59 -7.98 2.33 0.17
C THR A 59 -6.62 2.56 -0.48
N LEU A 60 -6.46 2.16 -1.74
CA LEU A 60 -5.21 2.29 -2.48
C LEU A 60 -5.09 3.71 -3.06
N THR A 61 -3.99 4.36 -2.71
CA THR A 61 -3.72 5.75 -3.07
C THR A 61 -2.44 5.85 -3.89
N TYR A 62 -2.38 6.84 -4.78
CA TYR A 62 -1.19 7.14 -5.55
C TYR A 62 -0.76 8.60 -5.32
N PRO A 63 0.52 8.87 -5.01
CA PRO A 63 1.01 10.23 -4.89
C PRO A 63 1.09 10.89 -6.26
N CYS A 64 0.27 11.91 -6.50
CA CYS A 64 0.31 12.68 -7.74
C CYS A 64 0.79 14.11 -7.41
N PRO A 65 1.91 14.57 -8.01
CA PRO A 65 2.38 15.93 -7.81
C PRO A 65 1.40 16.93 -8.44
N VAL A 66 1.17 18.04 -7.75
CA VAL A 66 0.33 19.13 -8.26
C VAL A 66 1.11 19.91 -9.31
N THR A 67 0.51 20.05 -10.48
CA THR A 67 1.01 20.82 -11.62
C THR A 67 -0.09 21.80 -12.05
N PRO A 68 0.23 22.92 -12.71
CA PRO A 68 -0.79 23.88 -13.15
C PRO A 68 -1.88 23.28 -14.06
N ARG A 69 -1.59 22.15 -14.72
CA ARG A 69 -2.54 21.46 -15.61
C ARG A 69 -3.52 20.56 -14.85
N ASN A 70 -3.16 20.08 -13.67
CA ASN A 70 -3.98 19.16 -12.87
C ASN A 70 -4.56 19.81 -11.62
N GLU A 71 -4.23 21.06 -11.33
CA GLU A 71 -4.57 21.77 -10.09
C GLU A 71 -6.08 21.73 -9.79
N GLU A 72 -6.92 22.09 -10.77
CA GLU A 72 -8.38 22.11 -10.62
C GLU A 72 -8.92 20.71 -10.26
N ARG A 73 -8.51 19.69 -11.02
CA ARG A 73 -8.90 18.30 -10.77
C ARG A 73 -8.44 17.81 -9.39
N MET A 74 -7.23 18.16 -8.97
CA MET A 74 -6.70 17.75 -7.67
C MET A 74 -7.45 18.44 -6.53
N ARG A 75 -7.84 19.71 -6.70
CA ARG A 75 -8.67 20.44 -5.73
C ARG A 75 -10.04 19.79 -5.55
N GLU A 76 -10.70 19.40 -6.64
CA GLU A 76 -11.99 18.69 -6.58
C GLU A 76 -11.89 17.36 -5.83
N LEU A 77 -10.81 16.60 -6.02
CA LEU A 77 -10.61 15.32 -5.33
C LEU A 77 -10.41 15.51 -3.83
N VAL A 78 -9.74 16.60 -3.43
CA VAL A 78 -9.55 16.96 -2.01
C VAL A 78 -10.89 17.38 -1.38
N GLU A 79 -11.71 18.16 -2.08
CA GLU A 79 -13.01 18.62 -1.57
C GLU A 79 -14.01 17.48 -1.37
N ARG A 80 -13.97 16.45 -2.24
CA ARG A 80 -14.82 15.25 -2.11
C ARG A 80 -14.47 14.38 -0.89
N GLY A 81 -13.25 14.50 -0.37
CA GLY A 81 -12.76 13.74 0.78
C GLY A 81 -12.51 12.24 0.49
N PRO A 82 -12.22 11.45 1.54
CA PRO A 82 -11.82 10.04 1.41
C PRO A 82 -12.99 9.05 1.21
N ASP A 83 -14.21 9.40 1.63
CA ASP A 83 -15.33 8.45 1.65
C ASP A 83 -15.98 8.22 0.28
N LYS A 84 -15.92 9.22 -0.60
CA LYS A 84 -16.57 9.19 -1.92
C LYS A 84 -15.53 9.05 -3.03
N TYR A 85 -15.58 7.94 -3.76
CA TYR A 85 -14.76 7.73 -4.94
C TYR A 85 -15.35 8.47 -6.15
N PRO A 86 -14.56 9.16 -6.99
CA PRO A 86 -13.13 9.48 -6.84
C PRO A 86 -12.88 10.59 -5.80
N GLY A 87 -11.87 10.41 -4.95
CA GLY A 87 -11.50 11.35 -3.89
C GLY A 87 -10.04 11.21 -3.46
N ALA A 88 -9.60 12.03 -2.51
CA ALA A 88 -8.24 12.04 -1.97
C ALA A 88 -8.25 11.73 -0.47
N ARG A 89 -7.15 11.13 0.02
CA ARG A 89 -7.02 10.73 1.43
C ARG A 89 -6.10 11.64 2.24
N TRP A 90 -5.01 12.09 1.65
CA TRP A 90 -4.06 12.97 2.31
C TRP A 90 -3.47 13.99 1.34
N VAL A 91 -3.04 15.13 1.88
CA VAL A 91 -2.29 16.16 1.18
C VAL A 91 -0.91 16.26 1.82
N GLU A 92 0.12 16.26 0.98
CA GLU A 92 1.51 16.44 1.41
C GLU A 92 1.99 17.83 0.95
N TRP A 93 2.44 18.64 1.90
CA TRP A 93 3.03 19.95 1.60
C TRP A 93 4.52 19.80 1.26
N PRO A 94 5.13 20.81 0.60
CA PRO A 94 6.56 20.78 0.25
C PRO A 94 7.51 20.64 1.44
N ASN A 95 7.05 20.95 2.66
CA ASN A 95 7.80 20.78 3.90
C ASN A 95 7.76 19.34 4.46
N GLY A 96 7.14 18.40 3.75
CA GLY A 96 6.98 17.00 4.18
C GLY A 96 5.86 16.78 5.21
N MET A 97 5.10 17.82 5.55
CA MET A 97 3.92 17.68 6.41
C MET A 97 2.81 16.97 5.63
N ARG A 98 2.13 16.02 6.27
CA ARG A 98 0.98 15.31 5.70
C ARG A 98 -0.24 15.58 6.55
N VAL A 99 -1.34 15.98 5.92
CA VAL A 99 -2.65 16.13 6.58
C VAL A 99 -3.59 15.13 5.93
N GLU A 100 -4.19 14.30 6.77
CA GLU A 100 -5.26 13.38 6.38
C GLU A 100 -6.58 14.17 6.29
N LEU A 101 -7.37 13.88 5.27
CA LEU A 101 -8.62 14.59 4.94
C LEU A 101 -9.86 13.94 5.61
N GLY A 102 -9.65 13.11 6.63
CA GLY A 102 -10.66 12.32 7.32
C GLY A 102 -10.66 12.54 8.82
#